data_AF-A0AAD9IWG8-F1
#
_entry.id   AF-A0AAD9IWG8-F1
#
_cell.length_a   1.000
_cell.length_b   1.000
_cell.length_c   1.000
_cell.angle_alpha   90.00
_cell.angle_beta   90.00
_cell.angle_gamma   90.00
#
_symmetry.space_group_name_H-M   'P 1'
#
loop_
_entity.id
_entity.type
_entity.pdbx_description
1 polymer ?
#
loop_
_entity_poly.entity_id
_entity_poly.type
_entity_poly.pdbx_seq_one_letter_code
_entity_poly.pdbx_strand_id
1 'polypeptide(L)'
;LNIESLLGLGKVLLFESSPVPRFLLTYKLSQDHFELLFSAVRQFGSWNNNSSAIQFSNAFRSLLSHTGVSIQYSGKANCLSQDTTSLLNLDNTDDIKPFLTFENTM
;
A
#
# COMPACT_ATOMS: atom_id res chain seq x y z
N LEU A 1 -2.58 18.14 -6.80
CA LEU A 1 -3.33 18.94 -5.81
C LEU A 1 -3.13 20.42 -6.15
N ASN A 2 -4.17 21.25 -6.21
CA ASN A 2 -3.98 22.70 -6.43
C ASN A 2 -3.70 23.42 -5.08
N ILE A 3 -3.19 24.65 -5.13
CA ILE A 3 -2.83 25.42 -3.93
C ILE A 3 -4.06 25.82 -3.09
N GLU A 4 -5.18 26.17 -3.74
CA GLU A 4 -6.41 26.57 -3.06
C GLU A 4 -7.03 25.44 -2.22
N SER A 5 -7.08 24.22 -2.77
CA SER A 5 -7.50 23.01 -2.08
C SER A 5 -6.55 22.65 -0.95
N LEU A 6 -5.23 22.88 -1.11
CA LEU A 6 -4.26 22.66 -0.04
C LEU A 6 -4.48 23.62 1.13
N LEU A 7 -4.72 24.90 0.84
CA LEU A 7 -5.02 25.92 1.85
C LEU A 7 -6.35 25.63 2.56
N GLY A 8 -7.38 25.24 1.81
CA GLY A 8 -8.67 24.82 2.37
C GLY A 8 -8.54 23.60 3.29
N LEU A 9 -7.83 22.56 2.83
CA LEU A 9 -7.54 21.36 3.63
C LEU A 9 -6.71 21.72 4.88
N GLY A 10 -5.70 22.58 4.73
CA GLY A 10 -4.87 23.06 5.82
C GLY A 10 -5.68 23.82 6.87
N LYS A 11 -6.66 24.62 6.46
CA LYS A 11 -7.54 25.36 7.38
C LYS A 11 -8.33 24.40 8.28
N VAL A 12 -9.01 23.43 7.67
CA VAL A 12 -9.78 22.41 8.39
C VAL A 12 -8.84 21.55 9.26
N LEU A 13 -7.75 21.09 8.64
CA LEU A 13 -6.63 20.33 9.21
C LEU A 13 -6.12 20.89 10.54
N LEU A 14 -5.61 22.11 10.47
CA LEU A 14 -4.73 22.70 11.46
C LEU A 14 -5.45 23.63 12.43
N PHE A 15 -6.71 24.01 12.17
CA PHE A 15 -7.43 24.95 13.03
C PHE A 15 -8.80 24.46 13.48
N GLU A 16 -9.43 23.54 12.75
CA GLU A 16 -10.80 23.10 13.03
C GLU A 16 -10.85 21.65 13.56
N SER A 17 -9.76 20.88 13.46
CA SER A 17 -9.69 19.49 13.95
C SER A 17 -9.33 19.40 15.44
N SER A 18 -9.78 18.33 16.12
CA SER A 18 -9.37 18.01 17.49
C SER A 18 -9.00 16.52 17.58
N PRO A 19 -7.77 16.17 18.01
CA PRO A 19 -6.68 17.06 18.38
C PRO A 19 -6.03 17.76 17.17
N VAL A 20 -5.61 19.01 17.35
CA VAL A 20 -4.95 19.80 16.30
C VAL A 20 -3.56 19.22 15.99
N PRO A 21 -3.28 18.78 14.76
CA PRO A 21 -1.95 18.36 14.34
C PRO A 21 -1.02 19.58 14.20
N ARG A 22 0.26 19.41 14.55
CA ARG A 22 1.26 20.49 14.52
C ARG A 22 1.65 20.93 13.10
N PHE A 23 1.61 20.01 12.14
CA PHE A 23 1.98 20.24 10.75
C PHE A 23 1.29 19.24 9.83
N LEU A 24 1.16 19.61 8.56
CA LEU A 24 0.64 18.76 7.49
C LEU A 24 1.79 18.32 6.58
N LEU A 25 1.95 17.00 6.40
CA LEU A 25 2.95 16.44 5.49
C LEU A 25 2.41 16.47 4.05
N THR A 26 2.63 17.58 3.35
CA THR A 26 2.12 17.80 1.98
C THR A 26 2.62 16.74 1.00
N TYR A 27 3.82 16.17 1.21
CA TYR A 27 4.33 15.07 0.39
C TYR A 27 3.43 13.82 0.45
N LYS A 28 2.74 13.56 1.58
CA LYS A 28 1.78 12.44 1.71
C LYS A 28 0.52 12.63 0.89
N LEU A 29 0.25 13.85 0.42
CA LEU A 29 -0.86 14.16 -0.48
C LEU A 29 -0.46 14.00 -1.96
N SER A 30 0.81 13.73 -2.24
CA SER A 30 1.31 13.49 -3.60
C SER A 30 0.96 12.09 -4.09
N GLN A 31 0.73 11.96 -5.40
CA GLN A 31 0.47 10.70 -6.08
C GLN A 31 1.73 9.81 -6.17
N ASP A 32 2.93 10.36 -5.91
CA ASP A 32 4.22 9.66 -6.04
C ASP A 32 4.24 8.30 -5.34
N HIS A 33 3.55 8.16 -4.21
CA HIS A 33 3.45 6.88 -3.50
C HIS A 33 2.78 5.78 -4.36
N PHE A 34 1.72 6.13 -5.09
CA PHE A 34 1.08 5.21 -6.02
C PHE A 34 1.94 4.95 -7.25
N GLU A 35 2.68 5.94 -7.74
CA GLU A 35 3.58 5.75 -8.88
C GLU A 35 4.74 4.81 -8.55
N LEU A 36 5.31 4.94 -7.34
CA LEU A 36 6.31 4.02 -6.80
C LEU A 36 5.73 2.61 -6.63
N LEU A 37 4.49 2.49 -6.10
CA LEU A 37 3.80 1.21 -5.99
C LEU A 37 3.63 0.53 -7.36
N PHE A 38 3.14 1.26 -8.36
CA PHE A 38 2.97 0.71 -9.72
C PHE A 38 4.30 0.41 -10.40
N SER A 39 5.38 1.12 -10.05
CA SER A 39 6.72 0.80 -10.52
C SER A 39 7.21 -0.53 -9.94
N ALA A 40 7.02 -0.76 -8.64
CA ALA A 40 7.33 -2.04 -8.00
C ALA A 40 6.51 -3.20 -8.59
N VAL A 41 5.21 -2.99 -8.83
CA VAL A 41 4.37 -4.01 -9.47
C VAL A 41 4.84 -4.34 -10.89
N ARG A 42 5.25 -3.34 -11.69
CA ARG A 42 5.77 -3.57 -13.04
C ARG A 42 7.09 -4.34 -13.05
N GLN A 43 7.91 -4.26 -12.01
CA GLN A 43 9.16 -5.02 -11.91
C GLN A 43 8.95 -6.54 -11.84
N PHE A 44 7.80 -7.03 -11.34
CA PHE A 44 7.50 -8.47 -11.29
C PHE A 44 7.39 -9.15 -12.67
N GLY A 45 7.14 -8.37 -13.73
CA GLY A 45 6.92 -8.88 -15.09
C GLY A 45 8.13 -8.82 -16.02
N SER A 46 9.30 -8.37 -15.55
CA SER A 46 10.47 -8.07 -16.40
C SER A 46 10.08 -7.19 -17.61
N TRP A 47 10.15 -7.68 -18.85
CA TRP A 47 9.75 -6.95 -20.07
C TRP A 47 8.25 -6.82 -20.34
N ASN A 48 7.38 -7.26 -19.42
CA ASN A 48 5.94 -7.07 -19.55
C ASN A 48 5.48 -5.72 -18.95
N ASN A 49 5.62 -4.64 -19.74
CA ASN A 49 5.20 -3.29 -19.34
C ASN A 49 3.68 -3.11 -19.16
N ASN A 50 2.87 -4.10 -19.57
CA ASN A 50 1.42 -4.05 -19.48
C ASN A 50 0.86 -5.36 -18.89
N SER A 51 1.00 -5.51 -17.57
CA SER A 51 0.46 -6.66 -16.85
C SER A 51 -1.06 -6.76 -17.01
N SER A 52 -1.57 -7.95 -17.27
CA SER A 52 -3.01 -8.25 -17.12
C SER A 52 -3.47 -8.05 -15.67
N ALA A 53 -4.77 -7.89 -15.46
CA ALA A 53 -5.35 -7.74 -14.11
C ALA A 53 -4.98 -8.90 -13.16
N ILE A 54 -4.82 -10.12 -13.69
CA ILE A 54 -4.42 -11.30 -12.92
C ILE A 54 -2.95 -11.18 -12.48
N GLN A 55 -2.07 -10.77 -13.41
CA GLN A 55 -0.65 -10.55 -13.10
C GLN A 55 -0.47 -9.42 -12.08
N PHE A 56 -1.24 -8.34 -12.20
CA PHE A 56 -1.28 -7.27 -11.21
C PHE A 56 -1.69 -7.79 -9.82
N SER A 57 -2.77 -8.56 -9.73
CA SER A 57 -3.25 -9.15 -8.47
C SER A 57 -2.19 -10.03 -7.81
N ASN A 58 -1.53 -10.89 -8.59
CA ASN A 58 -0.50 -11.79 -8.08
C ASN A 58 0.75 -11.02 -7.61
N ALA A 59 1.22 -10.05 -8.39
CA ALA A 59 2.36 -9.20 -8.02
C ALA A 59 2.05 -8.38 -6.76
N PHE A 60 0.84 -7.83 -6.65
CA PHE A 60 0.41 -7.09 -5.47
C PHE A 60 0.34 -7.97 -4.21
N ARG A 61 -0.18 -9.20 -4.33
CA ARG A 61 -0.17 -10.19 -3.23
C ARG A 61 1.25 -10.54 -2.80
N SER A 62 2.15 -10.74 -3.75
CA SER A 62 3.56 -11.01 -3.46
C SER A 62 4.22 -9.83 -2.76
N LEU A 63 3.99 -8.60 -3.21
CA LEU A 63 4.49 -7.38 -2.55
C LEU A 63 3.98 -7.24 -1.10
N LEU A 64 2.69 -7.54 -0.87
CA LEU A 64 2.11 -7.53 0.48
C LEU A 64 2.77 -8.58 1.39
N SER A 65 3.04 -9.78 0.87
CA SER A 65 3.75 -10.82 1.64
C SER A 65 5.20 -10.42 1.96
N HIS A 66 5.93 -9.84 1.00
CA HIS A 66 7.32 -9.44 1.17
C HIS A 66 7.49 -8.30 2.18
N THR A 67 6.54 -7.36 2.19
CA THR A 67 6.61 -6.19 3.09
C THR A 67 6.25 -6.53 4.54
N GLY A 68 5.82 -7.77 4.82
CA GLY A 68 5.44 -8.21 6.17
C GLY A 68 4.31 -7.37 6.76
N VAL A 69 3.56 -6.65 5.93
CA VAL A 69 2.44 -5.83 6.35
C VAL A 69 1.31 -6.77 6.72
N SER A 70 1.31 -7.20 7.97
CA SER A 70 0.07 -7.56 8.63
C SER A 70 -0.79 -6.31 8.60
N ILE A 71 -1.80 -6.28 7.72
CA ILE A 71 -2.82 -5.24 7.71
C ILE A 71 -3.66 -5.46 8.98
N GLN A 72 -3.06 -5.22 10.14
CA GLN A 72 -3.78 -5.05 11.37
C GLN A 72 -4.40 -3.67 11.28
N TYR A 73 -5.69 -3.59 11.58
CA TYR A 73 -6.38 -2.33 11.75
C TYR A 73 -5.55 -1.46 12.69
N SER A 74 -5.02 -0.35 12.17
CA SER A 74 -4.45 0.67 13.03
C SER A 74 -5.60 1.19 13.88
N GLY A 75 -5.47 1.19 15.22
CA GLY A 75 -6.45 1.82 16.12
C GLY A 75 -6.64 3.33 15.88
N LYS A 76 -5.95 3.91 14.88
CA LYS A 76 -6.07 5.28 14.39
C LYS A 76 -6.68 5.38 12.99
N ALA A 77 -7.09 4.27 12.39
CA ALA A 77 -7.80 4.28 11.11
C ALA A 77 -9.23 4.78 11.30
N ASN A 78 -9.82 5.38 10.26
CA ASN A 78 -11.19 5.92 10.32
C ASN A 78 -12.29 4.84 10.27
N CYS A 79 -11.93 3.56 10.29
CA CYS A 79 -12.86 2.45 10.21
C CYS A 79 -12.63 1.49 11.38
N LEU A 80 -13.71 1.15 12.09
CA LEU A 80 -13.70 0.10 13.12
C LEU A 80 -13.71 -1.26 12.43
N SER A 81 -12.86 -2.18 12.88
CA SER A 81 -12.87 -3.56 12.40
C SER A 81 -14.20 -4.22 12.77
N GLN A 82 -14.93 -4.73 11.78
CA GLN A 82 -16.15 -5.48 12.04
C GLN A 82 -15.85 -6.85 12.68
N ASP A 83 -14.68 -7.41 12.38
CA ASP A 83 -14.16 -8.67 12.89
C ASP A 83 -12.63 -8.75 12.66
N THR A 84 -11.98 -9.67 13.37
CA THR A 84 -10.55 -9.97 13.19
C THR A 84 -10.35 -10.83 11.95
N THR A 85 -10.53 -10.25 10.77
CA THR A 85 -10.31 -10.96 9.51
C THR A 85 -8.80 -11.15 9.29
N SER A 86 -8.32 -12.39 9.35
CA SER A 86 -6.95 -12.73 8.96
C SER A 86 -6.81 -12.59 7.44
N LEU A 87 -6.23 -11.47 6.99
CA LEU A 87 -6.24 -11.12 5.56
C LEU A 87 -5.34 -12.01 4.69
N LEU A 88 -4.39 -12.71 5.29
CA LEU A 88 -3.73 -13.90 4.74
C LEU A 88 -2.90 -14.48 5.88
N ASN A 89 -3.18 -15.70 6.34
CA ASN A 89 -2.30 -16.34 7.32
C ASN A 89 -1.16 -17.04 6.56
N LEU A 90 0.04 -16.45 6.60
CA LEU A 90 1.22 -16.95 5.89
C LEU A 90 1.89 -18.15 6.60
N ASP A 91 1.27 -18.71 7.64
CA ASP A 91 1.77 -19.91 8.33
C ASP A 91 1.79 -21.16 7.42
N ASN A 92 1.06 -21.14 6.28
CA ASN A 92 1.10 -22.20 5.29
C ASN A 92 2.17 -21.91 4.23
N THR A 93 3.37 -22.42 4.49
CA THR A 93 4.56 -22.36 3.62
C THR A 93 4.41 -23.12 2.29
N ASP A 94 3.25 -23.72 2.01
CA ASP A 94 3.01 -24.50 0.79
C ASP A 94 2.61 -23.64 -0.43
N ASP A 95 2.06 -22.44 -0.22
CA ASP A 95 1.57 -21.58 -1.32
C ASP A 95 2.64 -20.64 -1.91
N ILE A 96 3.83 -20.56 -1.29
CA ILE A 96 4.94 -19.66 -1.70
C ILE A 96 5.94 -20.36 -2.65
N LYS A 97 5.82 -21.69 -2.83
CA LYS A 97 6.75 -22.50 -3.63
C LYS A 97 6.99 -22.02 -5.08
N PRO A 98 6.02 -21.45 -5.84
CA PRO A 98 6.30 -21.06 -7.22
C PRO A 98 7.04 -19.72 -7.36
N PHE A 99 7.19 -18.93 -6.29
CA PHE A 99 7.89 -17.63 -6.35
C PHE A 99 9.34 -17.68 -5.84
N LEU A 100 9.67 -18.62 -4.94
CA LEU A 100 11.03 -18.80 -4.42
C LEU A 100 11.94 -19.62 -5.36
N THR A 101 11.39 -20.23 -6.41
CA THR A 101 12.19 -20.99 -7.39
C THR A 101 12.88 -20.10 -8.44
N PHE A 102 12.49 -18.82 -8.58
CA PHE A 102 13.10 -17.90 -9.53
C PHE A 102 14.40 -17.24 -9.03
N GLU A 103 14.71 -17.30 -7.73
CA GLU A 103 15.99 -16.77 -7.20
C GLU A 103 17.14 -17.80 -7.19
N ASN A 104 16.89 -19.07 -7.49
CA ASN A 104 17.93 -20.12 -7.50
C ASN A 104 18.35 -20.54 -8.91
N THR A 105 18.35 -19.63 -9.89
CA THR A 105 18.99 -19.87 -11.18
C THR A 105 19.73 -18.61 -11.67
N MET A 106 20.81 -18.27 -10.96
CA MET A 106 22.02 -17.66 -11.50
C MET A 106 23.23 -18.45 -11.06
#